data_AF-A0A8J9S460-F1
#
_entry.id   AF-A0A8J9S460-F1
#
_cell.length_a   1.000
_cell.length_b   1.000
_cell.length_c   1.000
_cell.angle_alpha   90.00
_cell.angle_beta   90.00
_cell.angle_gamma   90.00
#
_symmetry.space_group_name_H-M   'P 1'
#
loop_
_entity.id
_entity.type
_entity.pdbx_description
1 polymer ?
#
loop_
_entity_poly.entity_id
_entity_poly.type
_entity_poly.pdbx_seq_one_letter_code
_entity_poly.pdbx_strand_id
1 'polypeptide(L)'
;MEDVEDEDEFNPWQFIKCLPDYAYVRHLCPPITLPPKTAGAPPITLVLDLDETLVHCTVEPVENADLTFPVDFHNVTYQVHVRLRPHLFTFLSRIEGQYEIVLFTASQKVYANELLNRIDP
;
A
#
# COMPACT_ATOMS: atom_id res chain seq x y z
N MET A 1 20.66 13.46 -37.69
CA MET A 1 19.33 13.52 -37.07
C MET A 1 19.66 13.41 -35.61
N GLU A 2 19.81 14.57 -34.95
CA GLU A 2 20.17 14.61 -33.54
C GLU A 2 18.97 14.11 -32.75
N ASP A 3 19.19 13.10 -31.93
CA ASP A 3 18.23 12.58 -30.97
C ASP A 3 17.86 13.74 -30.03
N VAL A 4 16.64 14.25 -30.20
CA VAL A 4 16.03 15.18 -29.25
C VAL A 4 15.70 14.33 -28.03
N GLU A 5 16.63 14.25 -27.08
CA GLU A 5 16.39 13.60 -25.79
C GLU A 5 15.18 14.27 -25.13
N ASP A 6 14.18 13.46 -24.78
CA ASP A 6 12.90 13.88 -24.19
C ASP A 6 13.14 14.69 -22.89
N GLU A 7 13.15 16.03 -22.98
CA GLU A 7 13.31 16.95 -21.85
C GLU A 7 12.17 16.88 -20.80
N ASP A 8 11.17 16.02 -21.02
CA ASP A 8 9.98 15.87 -20.17
C ASP A 8 9.96 14.57 -19.32
N GLU A 9 11.10 13.88 -19.15
CA GLU A 9 11.13 12.69 -18.28
C GLU A 9 11.02 13.09 -16.79
N PHE A 10 9.92 12.69 -16.13
CA PHE A 10 9.67 12.98 -14.73
C PHE A 10 10.78 12.37 -13.84
N ASN A 11 11.59 13.24 -13.23
CA ASN A 11 12.62 12.82 -12.29
C ASN A 11 12.08 12.86 -10.84
N PRO A 12 11.83 11.69 -10.20
CA PRO A 12 11.24 11.66 -8.85
C PRO A 12 12.17 12.27 -7.80
N TRP A 13 13.49 12.13 -7.95
CA TRP A 13 14.46 12.67 -7.02
C TRP A 13 14.51 14.19 -7.08
N GLN A 14 14.45 14.76 -8.28
CA GLN A 14 14.38 16.20 -8.49
C GLN A 14 13.05 16.76 -7.95
N PHE A 15 11.94 16.08 -8.19
CA PHE A 15 10.64 16.45 -7.63
C PHE A 15 10.68 16.48 -6.10
N ILE A 16 11.17 15.41 -5.45
CA ILE A 16 11.29 15.33 -3.98
C ILE A 16 12.18 16.45 -3.43
N LYS A 17 13.30 16.73 -4.10
CA LYS A 17 14.21 17.82 -3.70
C LYS A 17 13.56 19.21 -3.82
N CYS A 18 12.60 19.36 -4.73
CA CYS A 18 11.85 20.61 -4.94
C CYS A 18 10.60 20.72 -4.05
N LEU A 19 10.29 19.73 -3.20
CA LEU A 19 9.18 19.84 -2.27
C LEU A 19 9.41 21.03 -1.30
N PRO A 20 8.35 21.81 -0.99
CA PRO A 20 8.47 22.91 -0.05
C PRO A 20 8.82 22.40 1.35
N ASP A 21 9.56 23.21 2.12
CA ASP A 21 9.80 22.91 3.53
C ASP A 21 8.47 22.73 4.27
N TYR A 22 8.41 21.73 5.16
CA TYR A 22 7.21 21.37 5.91
C TYR A 22 6.60 22.57 6.66
N ALA A 23 7.42 23.50 7.15
CA ALA A 23 6.95 24.71 7.83
C ALA A 23 6.02 25.56 6.97
N TYR A 24 6.20 25.55 5.64
CA TYR A 24 5.36 26.27 4.69
C TYR A 24 4.07 25.53 4.35
N VAL A 25 4.00 24.21 4.48
CA VAL A 25 2.81 23.42 4.09
C VAL A 25 1.99 22.89 5.27
N ARG A 26 2.52 22.92 6.49
CA ARG A 26 1.83 22.39 7.68
C ARG A 26 0.45 22.99 7.93
N HIS A 27 0.20 24.22 7.48
CA HIS A 27 -1.08 24.92 7.65
C HIS A 27 -2.18 24.41 6.71
N LEU A 28 -1.81 23.67 5.66
CA LEU A 28 -2.77 23.06 4.73
C LEU A 28 -3.63 21.99 5.44
N CYS A 29 -3.19 21.49 6.62
CA CYS A 29 -3.91 20.62 7.55
C CYS A 29 -5.07 19.88 6.89
N PRO A 30 -4.80 18.95 5.94
CA PRO A 30 -5.87 18.19 5.33
C PRO A 30 -6.64 17.50 6.47
N PRO A 31 -7.99 17.51 6.42
CA PRO A 31 -8.79 16.91 7.47
C PRO A 31 -8.35 15.45 7.66
N ILE A 32 -8.31 14.99 8.90
CA ILE A 32 -8.01 13.59 9.21
C ILE A 32 -9.04 12.74 8.47
N THR A 33 -8.57 11.97 7.47
CA THR A 33 -9.43 11.14 6.61
C THR A 33 -9.64 9.74 7.16
N LEU A 34 -9.13 9.45 8.36
CA LEU A 34 -9.36 8.15 9.00
C LEU A 34 -10.84 8.03 9.42
N PRO A 35 -11.45 6.85 9.25
CA PRO A 35 -12.77 6.58 9.80
C PRO A 35 -12.82 6.88 11.31
N PRO A 36 -14.00 7.21 11.85
CA PRO A 36 -14.18 7.30 13.29
C PRO A 36 -13.73 6.01 13.98
N LYS A 37 -13.02 6.17 15.09
CA LYS A 37 -12.50 5.06 15.89
C LYS A 37 -13.62 4.14 16.35
N THR A 38 -13.40 2.83 16.25
CA THR A 38 -14.38 1.84 16.71
C THR A 38 -14.52 1.89 18.22
N ALA A 39 -15.75 1.84 18.74
CA ALA A 39 -16.00 1.85 20.18
C ALA A 39 -15.34 0.63 20.86
N GLY A 40 -14.52 0.86 21.88
CA GLY A 40 -13.76 -0.19 22.57
C GLY A 40 -12.45 -0.59 21.89
N ALA A 41 -12.08 0.04 20.77
CA ALA A 41 -10.78 -0.20 20.13
C ALA A 41 -9.60 0.31 20.99
N PRO A 42 -8.41 -0.30 20.89
CA PRO A 42 -7.22 0.15 21.61
C PRO A 42 -6.88 1.62 21.32
N PRO A 43 -6.30 2.39 22.25
CA PRO A 43 -6.17 3.84 22.13
C PRO A 43 -5.31 4.31 20.96
N ILE A 44 -4.30 3.52 20.58
CA ILE A 44 -3.37 3.84 19.50
C ILE A 44 -3.85 3.21 18.20
N THR A 45 -3.90 4.00 17.13
CA THR A 45 -4.20 3.54 15.78
C THR A 45 -2.88 3.29 15.04
N LEU A 46 -2.68 2.07 14.55
CA LEU A 46 -1.52 1.69 13.74
C LEU A 46 -1.96 1.66 12.27
N VAL A 47 -1.50 2.64 11.50
CA VAL A 47 -1.74 2.70 10.06
C VAL A 47 -0.66 1.89 9.35
N LEU A 48 -1.07 0.91 8.54
CA LEU A 48 -0.18 0.02 7.81
C LEU A 48 -0.41 0.16 6.30
N ASP A 49 0.69 0.23 5.56
CA ASP A 49 0.68 0.09 4.10
C ASP A 49 0.74 -1.41 3.71
N LEU A 50 0.40 -1.73 2.46
CA LEU A 50 0.37 -3.10 1.92
C LEU A 50 1.61 -3.42 1.07
N ASP A 51 1.70 -2.85 -0.12
CA ASP A 51 2.72 -3.21 -1.10
C ASP A 51 4.09 -2.67 -0.68
N GLU A 52 5.13 -3.48 -0.84
CA GLU A 52 6.49 -3.26 -0.31
C GLU A 52 6.58 -3.10 1.21
N THR A 53 5.47 -3.28 1.94
CA THR A 53 5.41 -3.18 3.41
C THR A 53 5.05 -4.50 4.06
N LEU A 54 3.92 -5.11 3.70
CA LEU A 54 3.47 -6.41 4.19
C LEU A 54 3.63 -7.52 3.14
N VAL A 55 3.55 -7.14 1.87
CA VAL A 55 3.63 -8.05 0.74
C VAL A 55 4.38 -7.40 -0.43
N HIS A 56 4.79 -8.21 -1.39
CA HIS A 56 5.20 -7.77 -2.71
C HIS A 56 4.31 -8.47 -3.75
N CYS A 57 3.72 -7.73 -4.69
CA CYS A 57 2.84 -8.28 -5.72
C CYS A 57 3.29 -7.94 -7.13
N THR A 58 3.00 -8.83 -8.07
CA THR A 58 3.26 -8.62 -9.50
C THR A 58 2.23 -9.33 -10.36
N VAL A 59 2.01 -8.83 -11.57
CA VAL A 59 1.21 -9.50 -12.62
C VAL A 59 2.07 -10.40 -13.51
N GLU A 60 3.40 -10.31 -13.38
CA GLU A 60 4.33 -11.20 -14.08
C GLU A 60 4.39 -12.55 -13.36
N PRO A 61 4.39 -13.68 -14.10
CA PRO A 61 4.52 -14.99 -13.51
C PRO A 61 5.81 -15.13 -12.71
N VAL A 62 5.70 -15.57 -11.46
CA VAL A 62 6.83 -15.87 -10.57
C VAL A 62 6.68 -17.27 -9.98
N GLU A 63 7.77 -18.05 -10.02
CA GLU A 63 7.75 -19.47 -9.62
C GLU A 63 7.49 -19.68 -8.12
N ASN A 64 7.89 -18.72 -7.28
CA ASN A 64 7.87 -18.84 -5.82
C ASN A 64 6.88 -17.86 -5.19
N ALA A 65 5.70 -17.71 -5.78
CA ALA A 65 4.61 -16.96 -5.17
C ALA A 65 4.05 -17.71 -3.96
N ASP A 66 3.80 -17.00 -2.87
CA ASP A 66 3.14 -17.55 -1.68
C ASP A 66 1.63 -17.64 -1.88
N LEU A 67 1.05 -16.67 -2.61
CA LEU A 67 -0.36 -16.63 -2.98
C LEU A 67 -0.51 -16.25 -4.46
N THR A 68 -1.60 -16.69 -5.08
CA THR A 68 -1.94 -16.32 -6.46
C THR A 68 -3.45 -16.21 -6.58
N PHE A 69 -3.96 -15.08 -7.10
CA PHE A 69 -5.40 -14.86 -7.25
C PHE A 69 -5.73 -13.92 -8.42
N PRO A 70 -6.87 -14.13 -9.08
CA PRO A 70 -7.32 -13.25 -10.16
C PRO A 70 -7.89 -11.95 -9.58
N VAL A 71 -7.65 -10.83 -10.27
CA VAL A 71 -8.24 -9.52 -9.98
C VAL A 71 -8.81 -8.95 -11.27
N ASP A 72 -10.09 -8.60 -11.25
CA ASP A 72 -10.74 -7.94 -12.38
C ASP A 72 -10.51 -6.43 -12.33
N PHE A 73 -9.92 -5.89 -13.39
CA PHE A 73 -9.67 -4.46 -13.55
C PHE A 73 -9.92 -4.01 -14.98
N HIS A 74 -10.78 -3.01 -15.18
CA HIS A 74 -11.19 -2.53 -16.52
C HIS A 74 -11.63 -3.65 -17.49
N ASN A 75 -12.46 -4.59 -17.02
CA ASN A 75 -12.94 -5.76 -17.78
C ASN A 75 -11.84 -6.72 -18.27
N VAL A 76 -10.65 -6.65 -17.68
CA VAL A 76 -9.56 -7.60 -17.89
C VAL A 76 -9.24 -8.27 -16.56
N THR A 77 -9.15 -9.60 -16.57
CA THR A 77 -8.73 -10.38 -15.40
C THR A 77 -7.22 -10.49 -15.40
N TYR A 78 -6.58 -9.95 -14.36
CA TYR A 78 -5.14 -10.05 -14.13
C TYR A 78 -4.86 -11.14 -13.11
N GLN A 79 -3.92 -12.03 -13.41
CA GLN A 79 -3.44 -12.99 -12.43
C GLN A 79 -2.37 -12.32 -11.56
N VAL A 80 -2.70 -12.07 -10.29
CA VAL A 80 -1.76 -11.46 -9.34
C VAL A 80 -1.01 -12.57 -8.62
N HIS A 81 0.31 -12.43 -8.57
CA HIS A 81 1.23 -13.26 -7.82
C HIS A 81 1.76 -12.46 -6.62
N VAL A 82 1.67 -13.03 -5.42
CA VAL A 82 2.02 -12.32 -4.19
C VAL A 82 3.06 -13.10 -3.42
N ARG A 83 4.08 -12.40 -2.94
CA ARG A 83 5.03 -12.87 -1.94
C ARG A 83 4.74 -12.19 -0.61
N LEU A 84 4.64 -12.98 0.45
CA LEU A 84 4.43 -12.47 1.80
C LEU A 84 5.77 -12.02 2.37
N ARG A 85 5.78 -10.89 3.07
CA ARG A 85 6.98 -10.48 3.81
C ARG A 85 7.26 -11.53 4.90
N PRO A 86 8.52 -11.96 5.07
CA PRO A 86 8.87 -12.89 6.15
C PRO A 86 8.33 -12.40 7.50
N HIS A 87 7.77 -13.33 8.27
CA HIS A 87 7.14 -13.08 9.58
C HIS A 87 5.84 -12.25 9.57
N LEU A 88 5.19 -12.04 8.42
CA LEU A 88 3.92 -11.31 8.32
C LEU A 88 2.88 -11.77 9.36
N PHE A 89 2.58 -13.07 9.43
CA PHE A 89 1.58 -13.58 10.36
C PHE A 89 1.98 -13.43 11.83
N THR A 90 3.27 -13.61 12.14
CA THR A 90 3.79 -13.38 13.50
C THR A 90 3.67 -11.90 13.89
N PHE A 91 3.93 -11.00 12.95
CA PHE A 91 3.76 -9.56 13.15
C PHE A 91 2.29 -9.22 13.41
N LEU A 92 1.36 -9.66 12.54
CA LEU A 92 -0.07 -9.41 12.68
C LEU A 92 -0.63 -9.94 14.01
N SER A 93 -0.31 -11.19 14.36
CA SER A 93 -0.72 -11.78 15.64
C SER A 93 -0.15 -11.04 16.85
N ARG A 94 1.05 -10.46 16.74
CA ARG A 94 1.64 -9.70 17.84
C ARG A 94 0.94 -8.36 18.05
N ILE A 95 0.50 -7.68 16.99
CA ILE A 95 -0.13 -6.36 17.09
C ILE A 95 -1.65 -6.44 17.36
N GLU A 96 -2.25 -7.60 17.12
CA GLU A 96 -3.65 -7.90 17.41
C GLU A 96 -4.01 -7.54 18.87
N GLY A 97 -5.12 -6.82 19.06
CA GLY A 97 -5.62 -6.39 20.37
C GLY A 97 -4.79 -5.29 21.05
N GLN A 98 -3.59 -4.95 20.56
CA GLN A 98 -2.77 -3.85 21.11
C GLN A 98 -3.05 -2.52 20.41
N TYR A 99 -3.46 -2.56 19.14
CA TYR A 99 -3.71 -1.40 18.30
C TYR A 99 -5.07 -1.50 17.58
N GLU A 100 -5.65 -0.36 17.26
CA GLU A 100 -6.63 -0.28 16.17
C GLU A 100 -5.85 -0.29 14.85
N ILE A 101 -5.95 -1.38 14.09
CA ILE A 101 -5.20 -1.54 12.84
C ILE A 101 -6.02 -0.92 11.71
N VAL A 102 -5.42 0.00 10.96
CA VAL A 102 -6.02 0.58 9.75
C VAL A 102 -5.08 0.36 8.59
N LEU A 103 -5.59 -0.24 7.52
CA LEU A 103 -4.85 -0.38 6.28
C LEU A 103 -5.06 0.84 5.39
N PHE A 104 -3.96 1.43 4.95
CA PHE A 104 -3.97 2.59 4.08
C PHE A 104 -2.92 2.40 3.00
N THR A 105 -3.41 2.13 1.79
CA THR A 105 -2.60 1.85 0.61
C THR A 105 -3.06 2.71 -0.57
N ALA A 106 -2.15 2.96 -1.51
CA ALA A 106 -2.46 3.57 -2.81
C ALA A 106 -3.06 2.56 -3.82
N SER A 107 -3.07 1.28 -3.48
CA SER A 107 -3.50 0.21 -4.36
C SER A 107 -5.02 0.14 -4.56
N GLN A 108 -5.42 -0.48 -5.67
CA GLN A 108 -6.82 -0.60 -6.05
C GLN A 108 -7.61 -1.42 -5.02
N LYS A 109 -8.80 -0.95 -4.67
CA LYS A 109 -9.66 -1.58 -3.65
C LYS A 109 -9.95 -3.05 -3.92
N VAL A 110 -10.16 -3.42 -5.19
CA VAL A 110 -10.44 -4.81 -5.59
C VAL A 110 -9.29 -5.75 -5.25
N TYR A 111 -8.05 -5.33 -5.51
CA TYR A 111 -6.85 -6.08 -5.15
C TYR A 111 -6.67 -6.13 -3.63
N ALA A 112 -6.73 -4.98 -2.96
CA ALA A 112 -6.50 -4.90 -1.52
C ALA A 112 -7.50 -5.77 -0.75
N ASN A 113 -8.78 -5.74 -1.12
CA ASN A 113 -9.81 -6.57 -0.50
C ASN A 113 -9.56 -8.07 -0.73
N GLU A 114 -9.22 -8.47 -1.96
CA GLU A 114 -8.93 -9.88 -2.28
C GLU A 114 -7.70 -10.38 -1.51
N LEU A 115 -6.65 -9.57 -1.42
CA LEU A 115 -5.47 -9.93 -0.61
C LEU A 115 -5.85 -10.08 0.86
N LEU A 116 -6.60 -9.12 1.41
CA LEU A 116 -6.95 -9.10 2.83
C LEU A 116 -7.78 -10.31 3.26
N ASN A 117 -8.78 -10.68 2.47
CA ASN A 117 -9.58 -11.89 2.71
C ASN A 117 -8.73 -13.18 2.78
N ARG A 118 -7.48 -13.15 2.30
CA ARG A 118 -6.55 -14.29 2.32
C ARG A 118 -5.52 -14.22 3.45
N ILE A 119 -5.17 -13.03 3.92
CA ILE A 119 -4.13 -12.83 4.95
C ILE A 119 -4.69 -12.52 6.34
N ASP A 120 -5.94 -12.07 6.44
CA ASP A 120 -6.65 -11.71 7.66
C ASP A 120 -8.07 -12.34 7.66
N PRO A 121 -8.21 -13.62 8.07
CA PRO A 121 -9.50 -14.33 8.05
C PRO A 121 -10.45 -13.98 9.19
#